data_AF-A0A958Z357-F1
#
_entry.id   AF-A0A958Z357-F1
#
_cell.length_a   1.000
_cell.length_b   1.000
_cell.length_c   1.000
_cell.angle_alpha   90.00
_cell.angle_beta   90.00
_cell.angle_gamma   90.00
#
_symmetry.space_group_name_H-M   'P 1'
#
loop_
_entity.id
_entity.type
_entity.pdbx_description
1 polymer ?
#
loop_
_entity_poly.entity_id
_entity_poly.type
_entity_poly.pdbx_seq_one_letter_code
_entity_poly.pdbx_strand_id
1 'polypeptide(L)'
;MWKNILMLLLVIIFYSCGSKKNVIDASKEVVNVKDANIAYESLGNDVADIKLYLKKNGAFQLYFKTLEAPVGQEDPVKLVYKGNYTSSENDGWKTLTFTHPDFIANGVFDSRKDQGIQIISDKIVKINTYKNTFSIWGLVCEKQ
;
A
#
# COMPACT_ATOMS: atom_id res chain seq x y z
N MET A 1 17.48 47.65 -50.42
CA MET A 1 17.42 46.18 -50.47
C MET A 1 18.65 45.64 -49.75
N TRP A 2 18.45 44.74 -48.76
CA TRP A 2 19.49 43.96 -48.05
C TRP A 2 20.46 44.80 -47.20
N LYS A 3 20.49 44.74 -45.87
CA LYS A 3 20.97 43.64 -45.02
C LYS A 3 20.70 44.09 -43.58
N ASN A 4 20.04 43.28 -42.77
CA ASN A 4 20.14 43.29 -41.31
C ASN A 4 19.75 41.89 -40.83
N ILE A 5 20.69 40.95 -40.99
CA ILE A 5 20.64 39.66 -40.31
C ILE A 5 21.44 39.85 -39.03
N LEU A 6 20.76 40.33 -38.00
CA LEU A 6 21.28 40.34 -36.64
C LEU A 6 21.04 38.92 -36.10
N MET A 7 22.09 38.09 -36.17
CA MET A 7 22.13 36.75 -35.59
C MET A 7 21.80 36.84 -34.10
N LEU A 8 20.61 36.37 -33.73
CA LEU A 8 20.17 36.23 -32.35
C LEU A 8 20.93 35.04 -31.75
N LEU A 9 21.93 35.33 -30.91
CA LEU A 9 22.69 34.35 -30.16
C LEU A 9 21.81 33.77 -29.06
N LEU A 10 21.25 32.59 -29.28
CA LEU A 10 20.45 31.85 -28.30
C LEU A 10 21.40 31.18 -27.29
N VAL A 11 21.77 31.91 -26.23
CA VAL A 11 22.50 31.35 -25.08
C VAL A 11 21.50 30.62 -24.20
N ILE A 12 21.38 29.29 -24.38
CA ILE A 12 20.64 28.43 -23.47
C ILE A 12 21.54 28.16 -22.27
N ILE A 13 21.34 28.90 -21.18
CA ILE A 13 21.92 28.59 -19.88
C ILE A 13 21.11 27.40 -19.32
N PHE A 14 21.66 26.20 -19.42
CA PHE A 14 21.15 25.05 -18.68
C PHE A 14 21.38 25.29 -17.19
N TYR A 15 20.39 25.87 -16.51
CA TYR A 15 20.24 25.68 -15.07
C TYR A 15 19.84 24.22 -14.82
N SER A 16 20.83 23.33 -14.83
CA SER A 16 20.71 22.04 -14.15
C SER A 16 20.69 22.32 -12.66
N CYS A 17 19.50 22.66 -12.16
CA CYS A 17 19.19 22.60 -10.75
C CYS A 17 19.24 21.11 -10.38
N GLY A 18 20.40 20.67 -9.91
CA GLY A 18 20.59 19.34 -9.34
C GLY A 18 19.64 19.20 -8.16
N SER A 19 18.46 18.64 -8.39
CA SER A 19 17.59 18.21 -7.32
C SER A 19 18.31 17.07 -6.62
N LYS A 20 18.84 17.41 -5.44
CA LYS A 20 19.36 16.44 -4.49
C LYS A 20 18.26 15.40 -4.32
N LYS A 21 18.55 14.16 -4.74
CA LYS A 21 17.72 13.00 -4.43
C LYS A 21 17.59 12.98 -2.92
N ASN A 22 16.43 13.39 -2.41
CA ASN A 22 16.01 13.00 -1.09
C ASN A 22 15.85 11.49 -1.15
N VAL A 23 16.87 10.78 -0.69
CA VAL A 23 16.75 9.39 -0.28
C VAL A 23 15.78 9.43 0.89
N ILE A 24 14.49 9.31 0.58
CA ILE A 24 13.46 9.13 1.59
C ILE A 24 13.71 7.73 2.12
N ASP A 25 14.35 7.69 3.27
CA ASP A 25 14.55 6.51 4.08
C ASP A 25 13.18 5.84 4.30
N ALA A 26 12.98 4.67 3.68
CA ALA A 26 11.73 3.93 3.68
C ALA A 26 11.35 3.41 5.08
N SER A 27 12.18 3.65 6.09
CA SER A 27 11.99 3.24 7.48
C SER A 27 11.15 4.22 8.33
N LYS A 28 10.77 5.39 7.80
CA LYS A 28 9.87 6.35 8.47
C LYS A 28 8.66 6.73 7.62
N GLU A 29 7.81 5.77 7.30
CA GLU A 29 6.42 6.08 6.93
C GLU A 29 5.49 5.63 8.05
N VAL A 30 5.40 6.47 9.09
CA VAL A 30 4.28 6.44 10.03
C VAL A 30 3.05 6.76 9.18
N VAL A 31 2.14 5.78 9.04
CA VAL A 31 0.85 5.99 8.39
C VAL A 31 0.19 7.19 9.06
N ASN A 32 -0.03 8.27 8.30
CA ASN A 32 -0.95 9.28 8.74
C ASN A 32 -2.36 8.68 8.60
N VAL A 33 -2.85 8.05 9.67
CA VAL A 33 -4.18 7.41 9.73
C VAL A 33 -5.28 8.39 9.31
N LYS A 34 -5.04 9.69 9.44
CA LYS A 34 -5.95 10.78 9.03
C LYS A 34 -6.28 10.80 7.52
N ASP A 35 -5.47 10.17 6.67
CA ASP A 35 -5.67 10.15 5.22
C ASP A 35 -6.39 8.86 4.73
N ALA A 36 -6.68 7.93 5.64
CA ALA A 36 -7.43 6.71 5.35
C ALA A 36 -8.93 7.00 5.28
N ASN A 37 -9.60 6.43 4.27
CA ASN A 37 -11.05 6.44 4.16
C ASN A 37 -11.67 5.20 4.82
N ILE A 38 -10.92 4.08 4.84
CA ILE A 38 -11.33 2.82 5.45
C ILE A 38 -10.09 2.19 6.08
N ALA A 39 -10.21 1.76 7.34
CA ALA A 39 -9.18 1.02 8.05
C ALA A 39 -9.76 -0.32 8.54
N TYR A 40 -8.99 -1.40 8.44
CA TYR A 40 -9.24 -2.66 9.11
C TYR A 40 -8.08 -2.96 10.05
N GLU A 41 -8.37 -3.32 11.29
CA GLU A 41 -7.36 -3.64 12.29
C GLU A 41 -7.63 -5.01 12.91
N SER A 42 -6.59 -5.80 13.15
CA SER A 42 -6.72 -7.07 13.87
C SER A 42 -7.33 -6.85 15.24
N LEU A 43 -8.34 -7.65 15.59
CA LEU A 43 -8.87 -7.68 16.94
C LEU A 43 -7.79 -8.19 17.93
N GLY A 44 -7.97 -7.89 19.22
CA GLY A 44 -7.04 -8.28 20.28
C GLY A 44 -6.66 -9.76 20.18
N ASN A 45 -5.37 -10.03 20.02
CA ASN A 45 -4.79 -11.35 19.87
C ASN A 45 -3.32 -11.31 20.35
N ASP A 46 -2.73 -12.47 20.61
CA ASP A 46 -1.36 -12.59 21.14
C ASP A 46 -0.31 -12.88 20.05
N VAL A 47 -0.67 -12.75 18.77
CA VAL A 47 0.15 -13.20 17.64
C VAL A 47 0.72 -12.02 16.85
N ALA A 48 -0.14 -11.14 16.33
CA ALA A 48 0.26 -10.04 15.46
C ALA A 48 -0.70 -8.85 15.48
N ASP A 49 -0.14 -7.68 15.18
CA ASP A 49 -0.85 -6.46 14.82
C ASP A 49 -0.91 -6.34 13.29
N ILE A 50 -2.12 -6.40 12.73
CA ILE A 50 -2.37 -6.28 11.29
C ILE A 50 -3.28 -5.10 11.04
N LYS A 51 -2.86 -4.20 10.14
CA LYS A 51 -3.64 -3.01 9.77
C LYS A 51 -3.69 -2.80 8.27
N LEU A 52 -4.88 -2.71 7.69
CA LEU A 52 -5.09 -2.37 6.28
C LEU A 52 -5.74 -1.00 6.17
N TYR A 53 -5.06 -0.07 5.51
CA TYR A 53 -5.55 1.28 5.26
C TYR A 53 -5.81 1.51 3.77
N LEU A 54 -7.03 1.89 3.42
CA LEU A 54 -7.39 2.36 2.07
C LEU A 54 -7.45 3.89 2.08
N LYS A 55 -6.52 4.54 1.37
CA LYS A 55 -6.39 6.00 1.32
C LYS A 55 -7.33 6.60 0.25
N LYS A 56 -7.83 7.82 0.48
CA LYS A 56 -8.75 8.51 -0.45
C LYS A 56 -8.20 8.66 -1.88
N ASN A 57 -6.89 8.70 -2.04
CA ASN A 57 -6.22 8.84 -3.34
C ASN A 57 -6.09 7.51 -4.12
N GLY A 58 -6.70 6.42 -3.65
CA GLY A 58 -6.62 5.12 -4.31
C GLY A 58 -5.38 4.30 -3.97
N ALA A 59 -4.51 4.77 -3.07
CA ALA A 59 -3.41 3.97 -2.53
C ALA A 59 -3.87 3.15 -1.32
N PHE A 60 -3.17 2.06 -1.02
CA PHE A 60 -3.35 1.34 0.24
C PHE A 60 -2.02 1.00 0.91
N GLN A 61 -2.10 0.68 2.19
CA GLN A 61 -1.01 0.10 2.95
C GLN A 61 -1.53 -1.01 3.85
N LEU A 62 -0.88 -2.18 3.79
CA LEU A 62 -1.05 -3.29 4.71
C LEU A 62 0.18 -3.36 5.60
N TYR A 63 -0.01 -3.07 6.88
CA TYR A 63 0.97 -3.23 7.95
C TYR A 63 0.79 -4.59 8.61
N PHE A 64 1.90 -5.28 8.86
CA PHE A 64 1.94 -6.53 9.58
C PHE A 64 3.11 -6.48 10.57
N LYS A 65 2.84 -6.75 11.84
CA LYS A 65 3.86 -6.87 12.87
C LYS A 65 3.54 -8.04 13.79
N THR A 66 4.46 -8.99 13.97
CA THR A 66 4.30 -9.98 15.03
C THR A 66 4.46 -9.31 16.41
N LEU A 67 3.73 -9.78 17.42
CA LEU A 67 3.87 -9.24 18.77
C LEU A 67 5.16 -9.72 19.43
N GLU A 68 5.53 -10.97 19.14
CA GLU A 68 6.77 -11.60 19.60
C GLU A 68 7.70 -11.95 18.41
N ALA A 69 8.97 -12.18 18.72
CA ALA A 69 9.93 -12.66 17.74
C ALA A 69 9.63 -14.13 17.38
N PRO A 70 9.58 -14.49 16.09
CA PRO A 70 9.50 -15.89 15.70
C PRO A 70 10.68 -16.70 16.22
N VAL A 71 10.49 -18.01 16.41
CA VAL A 71 11.55 -18.92 16.85
C VAL A 71 12.78 -18.78 15.93
N GLY A 72 13.94 -18.51 16.52
CA GLY A 72 15.19 -18.33 15.80
C GLY A 72 15.41 -16.92 15.24
N GLN A 73 14.57 -15.95 15.60
CA GLN A 73 14.79 -14.53 15.33
C GLN A 73 14.89 -13.75 16.62
N GLU A 74 15.68 -12.67 16.61
CA GLU A 74 15.86 -11.80 17.79
C GLU A 74 14.72 -10.79 17.94
N ASP A 75 14.16 -10.33 16.81
CA ASP A 75 13.18 -9.25 16.76
C ASP A 75 11.83 -9.71 16.18
N PRO A 76 10.72 -9.07 16.58
CA PRO A 76 9.44 -9.23 15.91
C PRO A 76 9.52 -8.81 14.44
N VAL A 77 8.91 -9.63 13.57
CA VAL A 77 8.85 -9.37 12.14
C VAL A 77 7.93 -8.19 11.88
N LYS A 78 8.39 -7.24 11.07
CA LYS A 78 7.62 -6.08 10.63
C LYS A 78 7.65 -6.01 9.11
N LEU A 79 6.47 -6.03 8.49
CA LEU A 79 6.30 -5.97 7.04
C LEU A 79 5.31 -4.87 6.70
N VAL A 80 5.59 -4.15 5.62
CA VAL A 80 4.70 -3.13 5.08
C VAL A 80 4.53 -3.35 3.60
N TYR A 81 3.35 -3.79 3.20
CA TYR A 81 2.97 -3.91 1.81
C TYR A 81 2.17 -2.70 1.37
N LYS A 82 2.42 -2.24 0.15
CA LYS A 82 1.77 -1.07 -0.44
C LYS A 82 1.29 -1.40 -1.85
N GLY A 83 0.40 -0.56 -2.34
CA GLY A 83 -0.09 -0.65 -3.69
C GLY A 83 -1.20 0.35 -3.96
N ASN A 84 -1.92 0.09 -5.04
CA ASN A 84 -3.10 0.87 -5.41
C ASN A 84 -4.33 -0.04 -5.39
N TYR A 85 -5.50 0.56 -5.15
CA TYR A 85 -6.77 -0.12 -5.26
C TYR A 85 -7.71 0.60 -6.22
N THR A 86 -8.51 -0.19 -6.92
CA THR A 86 -9.65 0.31 -7.71
C THR A 86 -10.95 -0.14 -7.08
N SER A 87 -12.04 0.56 -7.40
CA SER A 87 -13.38 0.20 -6.96
C SER A 87 -14.19 -0.28 -8.15
N SER A 88 -14.88 -1.42 -8.02
CA SER A 88 -16.05 -1.69 -8.86
C SER A 88 -17.20 -0.82 -8.35
N GLU A 89 -18.01 -0.30 -9.27
CA GLU A 89 -19.13 0.55 -8.90
C GLU A 89 -20.18 -0.26 -8.11
N ASN A 90 -20.64 0.30 -6.99
CA ASN A 90 -21.84 -0.10 -6.23
C ASN A 90 -21.90 -1.51 -5.60
N ASP A 91 -20.80 -2.27 -5.52
CA ASP A 91 -20.82 -3.64 -4.94
C ASP A 91 -19.94 -3.83 -3.69
N GLY A 92 -19.33 -2.74 -3.21
CA GLY A 92 -18.43 -2.74 -2.05
C GLY A 92 -17.06 -3.34 -2.32
N TRP A 93 -16.82 -3.97 -3.48
CA TRP A 93 -15.54 -4.62 -3.79
C TRP A 93 -14.47 -3.59 -4.18
N LYS A 94 -13.27 -3.79 -3.63
CA LYS A 94 -12.04 -3.07 -3.95
C LYS A 94 -11.01 -4.08 -4.44
N THR A 95 -10.37 -3.79 -5.57
CA THR A 95 -9.29 -4.63 -6.12
C THR A 95 -7.96 -4.01 -5.71
N LEU A 96 -7.22 -4.67 -4.82
CA LEU A 96 -5.91 -4.25 -4.35
C LEU A 96 -4.83 -4.89 -5.23
N THR A 97 -3.96 -4.06 -5.79
CA THR A 97 -2.80 -4.47 -6.58
C THR A 97 -1.53 -4.13 -5.81
N PHE A 98 -0.87 -5.17 -5.29
CA PHE A 98 0.35 -5.08 -4.48
C PHE A 98 1.57 -4.88 -5.38
N THR A 99 2.49 -4.00 -4.97
CA THR A 99 3.70 -3.68 -5.75
C THR A 99 4.98 -4.29 -5.20
N HIS A 100 4.98 -4.79 -3.96
CA HIS A 100 6.17 -5.38 -3.35
C HIS A 100 6.58 -6.68 -4.08
N PRO A 101 7.85 -6.86 -4.50
CA PRO A 101 8.29 -8.00 -5.31
C PRO A 101 8.07 -9.34 -4.62
N ASP A 102 8.22 -9.42 -3.31
CA ASP A 102 8.08 -10.68 -2.56
C ASP A 102 6.67 -10.94 -1.99
N PHE A 103 5.71 -10.05 -2.22
CA PHE A 103 4.35 -10.26 -1.74
C PHE A 103 3.66 -11.43 -2.46
N ILE A 104 3.13 -12.41 -1.73
CA ILE A 104 2.32 -13.50 -2.29
C ILE A 104 0.97 -13.51 -1.59
N ALA A 105 -0.11 -13.26 -2.35
CA ALA A 105 -1.46 -13.13 -1.82
C ALA A 105 -1.90 -14.33 -0.96
N ASN A 106 -1.66 -15.56 -1.43
CA ASN A 106 -2.03 -16.79 -0.70
C ASN A 106 -1.21 -17.00 0.59
N GLY A 107 -0.13 -16.25 0.81
CA GLY A 107 0.61 -16.26 2.08
C GLY A 107 0.03 -15.34 3.16
N VAL A 108 -0.91 -14.46 2.77
CA VAL A 108 -1.46 -13.40 3.63
C VAL A 108 -2.98 -13.46 3.70
N PHE A 109 -3.64 -13.95 2.66
CA PHE A 109 -5.09 -14.00 2.56
C PHE A 109 -5.57 -15.42 2.27
N ASP A 110 -6.71 -15.77 2.85
CA ASP A 110 -7.48 -16.95 2.45
C ASP A 110 -8.58 -16.54 1.48
N SER A 111 -8.68 -17.23 0.34
CA SER A 111 -9.74 -16.94 -0.63
C SER A 111 -11.10 -17.41 -0.11
N ARG A 112 -11.88 -16.47 0.44
CA ARG A 112 -13.19 -16.70 1.08
C ARG A 112 -14.19 -15.65 0.57
N LYS A 113 -14.75 -15.89 -0.63
CA LYS A 113 -15.64 -14.92 -1.28
C LYS A 113 -16.88 -14.61 -0.44
N ASP A 114 -17.37 -15.60 0.31
CA ASP A 114 -18.42 -15.49 1.32
C ASP A 114 -18.09 -14.48 2.44
N GLN A 115 -16.81 -14.43 2.81
CA GLN A 115 -16.25 -13.52 3.82
C GLN A 115 -15.68 -12.23 3.21
N GLY A 116 -15.88 -12.00 1.91
CA GLY A 116 -15.45 -10.77 1.24
C GLY A 116 -14.00 -10.75 0.81
N ILE A 117 -13.31 -11.90 0.67
CA ILE A 117 -11.96 -11.98 0.10
C ILE A 117 -11.98 -12.85 -1.16
N GLN A 118 -11.39 -12.35 -2.24
CA GLN A 118 -11.18 -13.13 -3.47
C GLN A 118 -9.77 -12.89 -3.98
N ILE A 119 -8.98 -13.95 -4.09
CA ILE A 119 -7.62 -13.88 -4.64
C ILE A 119 -7.71 -14.04 -6.16
N ILE A 120 -7.13 -13.11 -6.90
CA ILE A 120 -7.11 -13.09 -8.38
C ILE A 120 -5.75 -13.57 -8.89
N SER A 121 -4.66 -13.15 -8.23
CA SER A 121 -3.29 -13.60 -8.47
C SER A 121 -2.41 -13.32 -7.25
N ASP A 122 -1.13 -13.69 -7.31
CA ASP A 122 -0.15 -13.44 -6.24
C ASP A 122 -0.06 -11.97 -5.82
N LYS A 123 -0.40 -11.04 -6.72
CA LYS A 123 -0.33 -9.58 -6.48
C LYS A 123 -1.69 -8.90 -6.44
N ILE A 124 -2.78 -9.63 -6.69
CA ILE A 124 -4.10 -9.02 -6.86
C ILE A 124 -5.11 -9.73 -5.97
N VAL A 125 -5.68 -8.97 -5.03
CA VAL A 125 -6.71 -9.43 -4.10
C VAL A 125 -7.90 -8.49 -4.17
N LYS A 126 -9.10 -9.03 -4.27
CA LYS A 126 -10.32 -8.25 -4.05
C LYS A 126 -10.78 -8.40 -2.60
N ILE A 127 -11.12 -7.29 -1.98
CA ILE A 127 -11.76 -7.25 -0.66
C ILE A 127 -13.12 -6.58 -0.76
N ASN A 128 -14.12 -7.05 -0.02
CA ASN A 128 -15.43 -6.43 0.04
C ASN A 128 -15.54 -5.53 1.27
N THR A 129 -15.55 -4.22 1.04
CA THR A 129 -15.57 -3.20 2.08
C THR A 129 -16.93 -2.95 2.74
N TYR A 130 -17.98 -3.65 2.31
CA TYR A 130 -19.25 -3.72 3.04
C TYR A 130 -19.23 -4.78 4.15
N LYS A 131 -18.24 -5.67 4.16
CA LYS A 131 -18.01 -6.56 5.29
C LYS A 131 -17.39 -5.76 6.43
N ASN A 132 -17.93 -5.91 7.63
CA ASN A 132 -17.35 -5.32 8.84
C ASN A 132 -16.06 -6.03 9.25
N THR A 133 -15.92 -7.31 8.90
CA THR A 133 -14.77 -8.12 9.26
C THR A 133 -14.36 -9.04 8.13
N PHE A 134 -13.07 -9.34 8.04
CA PHE A 134 -12.52 -10.47 7.28
C PHE A 134 -11.20 -10.93 7.89
N SER A 135 -10.75 -12.13 7.50
CA SER A 135 -9.48 -12.69 7.98
C SER A 135 -8.30 -12.21 7.14
N ILE A 136 -7.23 -11.76 7.79
CA ILE A 136 -5.91 -11.57 7.19
C ILE A 136 -4.94 -12.41 8.01
N TRP A 137 -4.22 -13.32 7.34
CA TRP A 137 -3.26 -14.23 7.95
C TRP A 137 -3.85 -15.03 9.13
N GLY A 138 -5.09 -15.49 8.98
CA GLY A 138 -5.82 -16.23 10.00
C GLY A 138 -6.38 -15.38 11.15
N LEU A 139 -6.09 -14.08 11.21
CA LEU A 139 -6.58 -13.17 12.24
C LEU A 139 -7.79 -12.37 11.75
N VAL A 140 -8.81 -12.28 12.58
CA VAL A 140 -10.00 -11.46 12.28
C VAL A 140 -9.60 -9.98 12.37
N CYS A 141 -9.76 -9.26 11.26
CA CYS A 141 -9.61 -7.82 11.20
C CYS A 141 -10.99 -7.16 11.09
N GLU A 142 -11.21 -6.12 11.90
CA GLU A 142 -12.46 -5.36 11.98
C GLU A 142 -12.29 -3.94 11.44
N LYS A 143 -13.31 -3.49 10.71
CA LYS A 143 -13.42 -2.15 10.17
C LYS A 143 -13.55 -1.12 11.30
N GLN A 144 -12.71 -0.10 11.28
CA GLN A 144 -12.72 1.03 12.23
C GLN A 144 -13.55 2.21 11.73
#